data_AF-A0A2D9MUK6-F1
#
_entry.id   AF-A0A2D9MUK6-F1
#
_cell.length_a   1.000
_cell.length_b   1.000
_cell.length_c   1.000
_cell.angle_alpha   90.00
_cell.angle_beta   90.00
_cell.angle_gamma   90.00
#
_symmetry.space_group_name_H-M   'P 1'
#
loop_
_entity.id
_entity.type
_entity.pdbx_description
1 polymer ?
#
loop_
_entity_poly.entity_id
_entity_poly.type
_entity_poly.pdbx_seq_one_letter_code
_entity_poly.pdbx_strand_id
1 'polypeptide(L)' 'MFHQKFGMGTVKSADGDKLEIAFDKAGEKKVISRFVRQL' A
#
# COMPACT_ATOMS: atom_id res chain seq x y z
N MET A 1 -3.67 -5.94 1.95
CA MET A 1 -4.38 -4.81 1.30
C MET A 1 -4.30 -4.96 -0.21
N PHE A 2 -5.29 -4.47 -0.96
CA PHE A 2 -5.24 -4.47 -2.43
C PHE A 2 -5.17 -3.04 -2.99
N HIS A 3 -4.27 -2.82 -3.95
CA HIS A 3 -4.17 -1.59 -4.73
C HIS A 3 -4.31 -1.89 -6.22
N GLN A 4 -5.19 -1.19 -6.95
CA GLN A 4 -5.52 -1.51 -8.34
C GLN A 4 -4.29 -1.55 -9.28
N LYS A 5 -3.30 -0.69 -9.05
CA LYS A 5 -2.06 -0.62 -9.86
C LYS A 5 -0.98 -1.61 -9.41
N PHE A 6 -0.93 -1.95 -8.13
CA PHE A 6 0.24 -2.63 -7.53
C PHE A 6 -0.09 -4.04 -7.01
N GLY A 7 -1.37 -4.41 -6.96
CA GLY A 7 -1.85 -5.70 -6.50
C GLY A 7 -1.90 -5.80 -4.99
N MET A 8 -1.65 -7.02 -4.50
CA MET A 8 -1.61 -7.34 -3.07
C MET A 8 -0.35 -6.79 -2.43
N GLY A 9 -0.50 -6.29 -1.21
CA GLY A 9 0.63 -5.81 -0.41
C GLY A 9 0.36 -5.79 1.08
N THR A 10 1.46 -5.72 1.83
CA THR A 10 1.51 -5.65 3.30
C THR A 10 2.00 -4.28 3.73
N VAL A 11 1.25 -3.61 4.60
CA VAL A 11 1.64 -2.31 5.16
C VAL A 11 2.82 -2.52 6.12
N LYS A 12 3.88 -1.75 5.95
CA LYS A 12 5.09 -1.75 6.78
C LYS A 12 5.08 -0.61 7.81
N SER A 13 4.65 0.57 7.39
CA SER A 13 4.56 1.76 8.24
C SER A 13 3.39 2.65 7.80
N ALA A 14 2.89 3.46 8.74
CA ALA A 14 1.87 4.46 8.50
C ALA A 14 2.27 5.76 9.19
N ASP A 15 2.26 6.87 8.45
CA ASP A 15 2.54 8.22 8.94
C ASP A 15 1.47 9.16 8.39
N GLY A 16 0.51 9.51 9.25
CA GLY A 16 -0.68 10.27 8.86
C GLY A 16 -1.46 9.58 7.74
N ASP A 17 -1.53 10.23 6.57
CA ASP A 17 -2.19 9.69 5.39
C ASP A 17 -1.25 8.91 4.46
N LYS A 18 0.04 8.78 4.78
CA LYS A 18 1.02 8.05 3.98
C LYS A 18 1.23 6.65 4.54
N LEU A 19 1.27 5.67 3.64
CA LEU A 19 1.54 4.27 3.93
C LEU A 19 2.77 3.83 3.15
N GLU A 20 3.67 3.14 3.82
CA GLU A 20 4.74 2.37 3.18
C GLU A 20 4.25 0.92 3.07
N ILE A 21 4.15 0.42 1.84
CA ILE A 21 3.57 -0.89 1.54
C ILE A 21 4.59 -1.69 0.72
N ALA A 22 4.86 -2.91 1.18
CA ALA A 22 5.58 -3.92 0.41
C ALA A 22 4.57 -4.69 -0.45
N PHE A 23 4.56 -4.43 -1.75
CA PHE A 23 3.71 -5.11 -2.74
C PHE A 23 4.42 -6.32 -3.33
N ASP A 24 3.69 -7.43 -3.50
CA ASP A 24 4.26 -8.72 -3.92
C ASP A 24 4.94 -8.65 -5.29
N LYS A 25 4.37 -7.86 -6.21
CA LYS A 25 4.89 -7.71 -7.59
C LYS A 25 5.53 -6.36 -7.87
N ALA A 26 5.18 -5.33 -7.10
CA ALA A 26 5.64 -3.96 -7.35
C ALA A 26 6.76 -3.51 -6.39
N GLY A 27 7.11 -4.32 -5.39
CA GLY A 27 8.08 -4.00 -4.35
C GLY A 27 7.56 -2.94 -3.38
N GLU A 28 8.48 -2.25 -2.70
CA GLU A 28 8.14 -1.22 -1.73
C GLU A 28 7.68 0.07 -2.40
N LYS A 29 6.55 0.62 -1.93
CA LYS A 29 5.98 1.87 -2.41
C LYS A 29 5.41 2.69 -1.26
N LYS A 30 5.49 4.01 -1.41
CA LYS A 30 4.77 4.98 -0.58
C LYS A 30 3.48 5.38 -1.29
N VAL A 31 2.34 5.20 -0.63
CA VAL A 31 1.00 5.50 -1.17
C VAL A 31 0.19 6.28 -0.14
N ILE A 32 -0.84 6.97 -0.59
CA ILE A 32 -1.77 7.68 0.32
C ILE A 32 -2.91 6.72 0.68
N SER A 33 -3.24 6.63 1.97
CA SER A 33 -4.23 5.71 2.55
C SER A 33 -5.60 5.78 1.87
N ARG A 34 -6.03 6.97 1.43
CA ARG A 34 -7.30 7.19 0.71
C ARG A 34 -7.42 6.41 -0.61
N PHE A 35 -6.31 5.97 -1.19
CA PHE A 35 -6.27 5.22 -2.46
C PHE A 35 -6.08 3.71 -2.26
N VAL A 36 -6.05 3.22 -1.02
CA VAL A 36 -5.87 1.80 -0.70
C VAL A 36 -7.18 1.27 -0.13
N ARG A 37 -7.66 0.13 -0.65
CA ARG A 37 -8.83 -0.55 -0.08
C ARG A 37 -8.37 -1.64 0.89
N GLN A 38 -8.94 -1.60 2.09
CA GLN A 38 -8.87 -2.69 3.05
C GLN A 38 -9.88 -3.74 2.57
N LEU A 39 -9.37 -4.86 2.06
CA LEU A 39 -10.15 -6.06 1.79
C LEU A 39 -10.00 -7.01 2.97
#